data_AF-A0A0F9TMN2-F1
#
_entry.id   AF-A0A0F9TMN2-F1
#
_cell.length_a   1.000
_cell.length_b   1.000
_cell.length_c   1.000
_cell.angle_alpha   90.00
_cell.angle_beta   90.00
_cell.angle_gamma   90.00
#
_symmetry.space_group_name_H-M   'P 1'
#
loop_
_entity.id
_entity.type
_entity.pdbx_description
1 polymer ?
#
loop_
_entity_poly.entity_id
_entity_poly.type
_entity_poly.pdbx_seq_one_letter_code
_entity_poly.pdbx_strand_id
1 'polypeptide(L)'
;MTELTIRERGPISGNSQYADALLQTGAIAVDQDSYSTDPDSTVLDRVYNVKGLDNMHFEIENTGVNPLTFKIEKARKEFKLLSSLLEADFDQEIKANTDVLALVAAFGTATLASVLAGDTLTINGNLYTAVAGVKANNTQFSIDGTDTVDAADLVDSITNDTRQGTLADVTAANVAGVVTLTSTAIGSAGNAVTLASSNGTRLAVSGATFAGGVDNISIDDIVDISPESTAIRIKVRRQTAGMSTTLAGIVSVN
;
A
#
# COMPACT_ATOMS: atom_id res chain seq x y z
N MET A 1 -12.72 -7.07 44.70
CA MET A 1 -13.12 -8.36 45.30
C MET A 1 -13.97 -8.03 46.52
N THR A 2 -15.29 -8.13 46.36
CA THR A 2 -16.26 -7.86 47.43
C THR A 2 -17.27 -8.97 47.37
N GLU A 3 -17.14 -9.92 48.28
CA GLU A 3 -18.04 -11.05 48.44
C GLU A 3 -19.22 -10.57 49.29
N LEU A 4 -20.39 -10.41 48.68
CA LEU A 4 -21.62 -10.11 49.42
C LEU A 4 -22.32 -11.44 49.72
N THR A 5 -22.09 -11.96 50.93
CA THR A 5 -22.85 -13.10 51.45
C THR A 5 -24.06 -12.56 52.20
N ILE A 6 -25.27 -12.78 51.67
CA ILE A 6 -26.51 -12.56 52.41
C ILE A 6 -27.06 -13.95 52.78
N ARG A 7 -27.09 -14.24 54.09
CA ARG A 7 -27.89 -15.33 54.65
C ARG A 7 -28.98 -14.70 55.49
N GLU A 8 -30.21 -15.10 55.28
CA GLU A 8 -31.26 -14.88 56.26
C GLU A 8 -31.87 -16.23 56.68
N ARG A 9 -32.05 -16.38 57.99
CA ARG A 9 -32.61 -17.55 58.67
C ARG A 9 -33.66 -16.98 59.62
N GLY A 10 -34.94 -17.17 59.32
CA GLY A 10 -36.02 -16.74 60.21
C GLY A 10 -37.41 -17.09 59.65
N PRO A 11 -38.34 -17.60 60.47
CA PRO A 11 -39.64 -18.03 60.01
C PRO A 11 -40.57 -16.83 59.76
N ILE A 12 -41.37 -17.01 58.72
CA ILE A 12 -42.26 -16.04 58.09
C ILE A 12 -43.41 -15.66 59.04
N SER A 13 -43.51 -14.38 59.41
CA SER A 13 -44.82 -13.76 59.63
C SER A 13 -44.74 -12.24 59.48
N GLY A 14 -45.33 -11.72 58.39
CA GLY A 14 -45.73 -10.32 58.25
C GLY A 14 -44.72 -9.40 57.57
N ASN A 15 -45.06 -8.97 56.34
CA ASN A 15 -44.49 -7.85 55.58
C ASN A 15 -43.03 -7.97 55.12
N SER A 16 -42.76 -8.87 54.17
CA SER A 16 -41.59 -8.79 53.30
C SER A 16 -41.89 -7.94 52.05
N GLN A 17 -41.85 -6.60 52.18
CA GLN A 17 -41.89 -5.69 51.02
C GLN A 17 -40.58 -4.88 50.83
N TYR A 18 -39.48 -5.23 51.49
CA TYR A 18 -38.31 -4.35 51.53
C TYR A 18 -37.01 -4.89 50.91
N ALA A 19 -37.06 -5.97 50.12
CA ALA A 19 -35.90 -6.43 49.35
C ALA A 19 -35.99 -6.14 47.83
N ASP A 20 -37.18 -5.84 47.28
CA ASP A 20 -37.34 -5.65 45.83
C ASP A 20 -36.90 -4.27 45.29
N ALA A 21 -36.70 -3.28 46.17
CA ALA A 21 -36.34 -1.93 45.75
C ALA A 21 -34.89 -1.78 45.27
N LEU A 22 -33.99 -2.73 45.59
CA LEU A 22 -32.56 -2.61 45.26
C LEU A 22 -32.15 -3.42 44.00
N LEU A 23 -32.99 -4.36 43.53
CA LEU A 23 -32.72 -5.14 42.32
C LEU A 23 -33.37 -4.55 41.05
N GLN A 24 -34.29 -3.59 41.18
CA GLN A 24 -34.90 -2.85 40.06
C GLN A 24 -34.06 -1.68 39.53
N THR A 25 -32.73 -1.73 39.67
CA THR A 25 -31.85 -0.74 39.02
C THR A 25 -31.61 -1.11 37.54
N GLY A 26 -32.70 -1.08 36.76
CA GLY A 26 -32.71 -0.85 35.31
C GLY A 26 -32.25 -1.96 34.35
N ALA A 27 -31.53 -3.00 34.78
CA ALA A 27 -30.97 -3.99 33.84
C ALA A 27 -31.57 -5.40 33.92
N ILE A 28 -32.19 -5.81 35.03
CA ILE A 28 -32.70 -7.16 35.23
C ILE A 28 -34.12 -7.08 35.80
N ALA A 29 -35.12 -7.35 34.97
CA ALA A 29 -36.48 -7.61 35.45
C ALA A 29 -36.59 -9.10 35.76
N VAL A 30 -36.76 -9.44 37.04
CA VAL A 30 -37.15 -10.80 37.42
C VAL A 30 -38.67 -10.85 37.30
N ASP A 31 -39.17 -11.59 36.31
CA ASP A 31 -40.61 -11.83 36.16
C ASP A 31 -41.11 -12.65 37.34
N GLN A 32 -41.84 -11.99 38.24
CA GLN A 32 -42.45 -12.63 39.41
C GLN A 32 -43.81 -13.25 39.08
N ASP A 33 -44.38 -13.06 37.89
CA ASP A 33 -45.74 -13.52 37.59
C ASP A 33 -45.84 -15.04 37.31
N SER A 34 -44.69 -15.74 37.31
CA SER A 34 -44.62 -17.20 37.12
C SER A 34 -44.60 -18.01 38.44
N TYR A 35 -44.83 -17.37 39.60
CA TYR A 35 -45.01 -18.11 40.85
C TYR A 35 -46.39 -18.78 40.85
N SER A 36 -46.44 -20.10 40.65
CA SER A 36 -47.69 -20.82 40.92
C SER A 36 -47.97 -20.71 42.41
N THR A 37 -49.08 -20.09 42.77
CA THR A 37 -49.59 -19.94 44.15
C THR A 37 -50.13 -21.25 44.71
N ASP A 38 -49.47 -22.38 44.41
CA ASP A 38 -49.90 -23.70 44.89
C ASP A 38 -49.76 -23.74 46.42
N PRO A 39 -50.88 -23.72 47.17
CA PRO A 39 -50.84 -23.60 48.63
C PRO A 39 -50.26 -24.84 49.32
N ASP A 40 -50.12 -25.96 48.61
CA ASP A 40 -49.66 -27.25 49.13
C ASP A 40 -48.23 -27.63 48.69
N SER A 41 -47.57 -26.79 47.89
CA SER A 41 -46.18 -27.03 47.51
C SER A 41 -45.22 -26.62 48.64
N THR A 42 -44.75 -27.60 49.40
CA THR A 42 -43.72 -27.43 50.45
C THR A 42 -42.29 -27.21 49.91
N VAL A 43 -42.12 -27.05 48.60
CA VAL A 43 -40.80 -26.87 47.97
C VAL A 43 -40.84 -25.68 47.03
N LEU A 44 -40.60 -24.49 47.58
CA LEU A 44 -40.32 -23.29 46.81
C LEU A 44 -39.05 -22.63 47.33
N ASP A 45 -37.91 -23.18 46.94
CA ASP A 45 -36.66 -22.43 47.00
C ASP A 45 -35.98 -22.54 45.64
N ARG A 46 -36.02 -21.46 44.86
CA ARG A 46 -35.04 -21.25 43.79
C ARG A 46 -34.03 -20.26 44.32
N VAL A 47 -33.02 -20.80 45.00
CA VAL A 47 -31.86 -20.02 45.41
C VAL A 47 -30.96 -19.88 44.18
N TYR A 48 -30.80 -18.64 43.72
CA TYR A 48 -29.87 -18.34 42.64
C TYR A 48 -28.55 -17.87 43.23
N ASN A 49 -27.47 -18.40 42.70
CA ASN A 49 -26.18 -17.76 42.86
C ASN A 49 -25.94 -16.91 41.60
N VAL A 50 -25.90 -15.59 41.78
CA VAL A 50 -25.59 -14.66 40.69
C VAL A 50 -24.17 -14.17 40.92
N LYS A 51 -23.28 -14.54 40.01
CA LYS A 51 -21.88 -14.07 40.03
C LYS A 51 -21.69 -13.07 38.89
N GLY A 52 -21.32 -11.85 39.25
CA GLY A 52 -20.76 -10.89 38.29
C GLY A 52 -19.31 -11.27 38.01
N LEU A 53 -18.98 -11.46 36.74
CA LEU A 53 -17.61 -11.62 36.26
C LEU A 53 -17.15 -10.32 35.61
N ASP A 54 -15.83 -10.11 35.52
CA ASP A 54 -15.27 -8.95 34.82
C ASP A 54 -15.74 -8.91 33.35
N ASN A 55 -15.86 -7.70 32.78
CA ASN A 55 -16.37 -7.43 31.42
C ASN A 55 -17.88 -7.70 31.18
N MET A 56 -18.72 -7.47 32.19
CA MET A 56 -20.20 -7.57 32.09
C MET A 56 -20.72 -8.95 31.68
N HIS A 57 -19.98 -10.01 32.02
CA HIS A 57 -20.49 -11.37 31.93
C HIS A 57 -21.17 -11.72 33.25
N PHE A 58 -22.39 -12.26 33.19
CA PHE A 58 -23.09 -12.80 34.35
C PHE A 58 -23.33 -14.29 34.14
N GLU A 59 -22.95 -15.08 35.13
CA GLU A 59 -23.28 -16.50 35.17
C GLU A 59 -24.40 -16.70 36.18
N ILE A 60 -25.47 -17.37 35.74
CA ILE A 60 -26.61 -17.72 36.57
C ILE A 60 -26.69 -19.24 36.59
N GLU A 61 -26.37 -19.82 37.73
CA GLU A 61 -26.49 -21.26 37.94
C GLU A 61 -27.81 -21.57 38.65
N ASN A 62 -28.62 -22.44 38.04
CA ASN A 62 -29.80 -22.97 38.70
C ASN A 62 -29.38 -24.15 39.57
N THR A 63 -29.40 -23.96 40.88
CA THR A 63 -29.06 -25.02 41.85
C THR A 63 -30.26 -25.86 42.27
N GLY A 64 -31.45 -25.59 41.70
CA GLY A 64 -32.70 -26.29 41.98
C GLY A 64 -32.98 -27.47 41.02
N VAL A 65 -33.98 -28.29 41.40
CA VAL A 65 -34.28 -29.58 40.74
C VAL A 65 -34.96 -29.45 39.37
N ASN A 66 -35.45 -28.26 39.00
CA ASN A 66 -36.25 -28.04 37.78
C ASN A 66 -35.48 -27.24 36.71
N PRO A 67 -35.46 -27.64 35.43
CA PRO A 67 -34.76 -26.92 34.36
C PRO A 67 -35.40 -25.55 34.09
N LEU A 68 -34.57 -24.54 33.81
CA LEU A 68 -35.01 -23.21 33.43
C LEU A 68 -34.87 -22.99 31.93
N THR A 69 -35.88 -22.34 31.34
CA THR A 69 -35.79 -21.76 29.99
C THR A 69 -35.61 -20.26 30.15
N PHE A 70 -34.43 -19.73 29.83
CA PHE A 70 -34.19 -18.29 29.85
C PHE A 70 -34.51 -17.68 28.49
N LYS A 71 -35.23 -16.56 28.49
CA LYS A 71 -35.45 -15.72 27.31
C LYS A 71 -34.63 -14.45 27.49
N ILE A 72 -33.53 -14.31 26.74
CA ILE A 72 -32.75 -13.07 26.71
C ILE A 72 -33.54 -12.07 25.87
N GLU A 73 -34.29 -11.18 26.53
CA GLU A 73 -35.20 -10.29 25.80
C GLU A 73 -34.48 -9.12 25.10
N LYS A 74 -33.29 -8.71 25.56
CA LYS A 74 -32.56 -7.55 25.00
C LYS A 74 -31.04 -7.68 25.11
N ALA A 75 -30.41 -8.33 24.13
CA ALA A 75 -28.99 -8.12 23.86
C ALA A 75 -28.84 -6.87 22.98
N ARG A 76 -28.32 -5.76 23.51
CA ARG A 76 -27.99 -4.58 22.69
C ARG A 76 -26.56 -4.73 22.18
N LYS A 77 -26.40 -4.89 20.86
CA LYS A 77 -25.12 -4.64 20.19
C LYS A 77 -25.00 -3.15 19.97
N GLU A 78 -24.05 -2.50 20.65
CA GLU A 78 -23.71 -1.11 20.34
C GLU A 78 -22.80 -1.08 19.11
N PHE A 79 -23.23 -0.37 18.08
CA PHE A 79 -22.40 -0.06 16.93
C PHE A 79 -21.84 1.35 17.14
N LYS A 80 -20.53 1.45 17.29
CA LYS A 80 -19.85 2.76 17.32
C LYS A 80 -19.69 3.24 15.88
N LEU A 81 -20.25 4.39 15.56
CA LEU A 81 -19.99 5.07 14.30
C LEU A 81 -18.52 5.54 14.31
N LEU A 82 -17.74 5.03 13.36
CA LEU A 82 -16.31 5.34 13.26
C LEU A 82 -16.01 6.59 12.42
N SER A 83 -16.98 7.09 11.64
CA SER A 83 -16.83 8.31 10.83
C SER A 83 -18.18 8.98 10.57
N SER A 84 -18.21 10.31 10.59
CA SER A 84 -19.38 11.13 10.22
C SER A 84 -19.34 11.63 8.78
N LEU A 85 -18.32 11.25 8.00
CA LEU A 85 -18.16 11.72 6.63
C LEU A 85 -19.24 11.10 5.72
N LEU A 86 -19.90 11.96 4.94
CA LEU A 86 -20.92 11.64 3.96
C LEU A 86 -20.34 11.77 2.54
N GLU A 87 -21.02 11.21 1.54
CA GLU A 87 -20.57 11.29 0.13
C GLU A 87 -20.41 12.74 -0.36
N ALA A 88 -21.22 13.66 0.18
CA ALA A 88 -21.16 15.09 -0.14
C ALA A 88 -19.93 15.81 0.44
N ASP A 89 -19.23 15.20 1.41
CA ASP A 89 -18.00 15.76 1.99
C ASP A 89 -16.77 15.49 1.10
N PHE A 90 -16.95 14.84 -0.05
CA PHE A 90 -15.92 14.60 -1.06
C PHE A 90 -16.23 15.49 -2.28
N ASP A 91 -15.84 16.75 -2.18
CA ASP A 91 -16.03 17.80 -3.16
C ASP A 91 -15.02 17.77 -4.33
N GLN A 92 -13.90 17.06 -4.13
CA GLN A 92 -12.86 16.84 -5.14
C GLN A 92 -12.80 15.35 -5.53
N GLU A 93 -13.06 15.04 -6.81
CA GLU A 93 -12.84 13.72 -7.39
C GLU A 93 -11.53 13.68 -8.18
N ILE A 94 -10.93 12.49 -8.29
CA ILE A 94 -9.71 12.25 -9.08
C ILE A 94 -9.92 12.81 -10.50
N LYS A 95 -8.99 13.67 -10.96
CA LYS A 95 -9.11 14.43 -12.23
C LYS A 95 -9.30 13.55 -13.47
N ALA A 96 -8.73 12.34 -13.47
CA ALA A 96 -8.92 11.34 -14.52
C ALA A 96 -8.40 9.96 -14.06
N ASN A 97 -8.68 8.90 -14.81
CA ASN A 97 -7.92 7.65 -14.66
C ASN A 97 -6.47 7.91 -15.08
N THR A 98 -5.58 8.08 -14.12
CA THR A 98 -4.14 8.22 -14.39
C THR A 98 -3.49 6.85 -14.24
N ASP A 99 -3.00 6.29 -15.35
CA ASP A 99 -2.25 5.04 -15.33
C ASP A 99 -0.97 5.24 -14.54
N VAL A 100 -0.73 4.51 -13.45
CA VAL A 100 0.55 4.60 -12.73
C VAL A 100 1.65 4.03 -13.63
N LEU A 101 2.32 4.91 -14.36
CA LEU A 101 3.46 4.56 -15.18
C LEU A 101 4.67 4.33 -14.26
N ALA A 102 5.34 3.19 -14.45
CA ALA A 102 6.61 2.97 -13.80
C ALA A 102 7.62 4.03 -14.30
N LEU A 103 8.50 4.48 -13.41
CA LEU A 103 9.61 5.35 -13.77
C LEU A 103 10.48 4.61 -14.81
N VAL A 104 10.57 5.13 -16.04
CA VAL A 104 11.33 4.51 -17.15
C VAL A 104 12.58 5.34 -17.41
N ALA A 105 13.73 4.67 -17.53
CA ALA A 105 14.98 5.31 -17.94
C ALA A 105 14.99 5.57 -19.45
N ALA A 106 15.52 6.73 -19.84
CA ALA A 106 15.72 7.05 -21.24
C ALA A 106 16.86 6.22 -21.85
N PHE A 107 16.75 5.90 -23.14
CA PHE A 107 17.77 5.17 -23.88
C PHE A 107 18.11 5.82 -25.22
N GLY A 108 19.30 5.50 -25.71
CA GLY A 108 19.76 5.80 -27.06
C GLY A 108 20.58 4.62 -27.59
N THR A 109 20.86 4.60 -28.89
CA THR A 109 21.70 3.56 -29.48
C THR A 109 22.80 4.14 -30.34
N ALA A 110 23.96 3.48 -30.36
CA ALA A 110 25.00 3.66 -31.36
C ALA A 110 25.16 2.36 -32.15
N THR A 111 25.07 2.42 -33.48
CA THR A 111 25.26 1.28 -34.38
C THR A 111 26.63 1.38 -35.04
N LEU A 112 27.48 0.40 -34.80
CA LEU A 112 28.79 0.27 -35.41
C LEU A 112 28.63 -0.57 -36.69
N ALA A 113 29.10 -0.04 -37.80
CA ALA A 113 29.05 -0.68 -39.11
C ALA A 113 30.31 -0.35 -39.90
N SER A 114 31.36 -1.14 -39.71
CA SER A 114 32.70 -0.90 -40.26
C SER A 114 33.26 0.47 -39.87
N VAL A 115 33.26 0.75 -38.56
CA VAL A 115 33.82 1.99 -37.98
C VAL A 115 35.29 2.12 -38.38
N LEU A 116 35.74 3.35 -38.62
CA LEU A 116 37.13 3.64 -38.99
C LEU A 116 37.85 4.41 -37.88
N ALA A 117 39.17 4.27 -37.84
CA ALA A 117 39.99 4.98 -36.87
C ALA A 117 39.80 6.49 -37.02
N GLY A 118 39.60 7.17 -35.89
CA GLY A 118 39.30 8.60 -35.83
C GLY A 118 37.80 8.93 -35.83
N ASP A 119 36.90 7.97 -36.08
CA ASP A 119 35.49 8.17 -35.79
C ASP A 119 35.29 8.40 -34.30
N THR A 120 34.41 9.33 -33.96
CA THR A 120 34.08 9.66 -32.57
C THR A 120 32.60 9.51 -32.27
N LEU A 121 32.34 9.10 -31.03
CA LEU A 121 31.05 9.11 -30.37
C LEU A 121 31.13 10.02 -29.14
N THR A 122 30.23 10.97 -29.02
CA THR A 122 30.11 11.82 -27.83
C THR A 122 28.82 11.46 -27.10
N ILE A 123 28.94 11.07 -25.83
CA ILE A 123 27.81 10.73 -24.96
C ILE A 123 27.84 11.66 -23.76
N ASN A 124 26.79 12.46 -23.59
CA ASN A 124 26.66 13.39 -22.47
C ASN A 124 27.93 14.25 -22.25
N GLY A 125 28.54 14.74 -23.33
CA GLY A 125 29.79 15.52 -23.30
C GLY A 125 31.08 14.71 -23.23
N ASN A 126 31.05 13.41 -22.92
CA ASN A 126 32.23 12.54 -22.94
C ASN A 126 32.50 12.05 -24.37
N LEU A 127 33.69 12.36 -24.88
CA LEU A 127 34.16 11.92 -26.19
C LEU A 127 34.85 10.55 -26.10
N TYR A 128 34.49 9.65 -27.01
CA TYR A 128 35.09 8.34 -27.23
C TYR A 128 35.58 8.24 -28.69
N THR A 129 36.84 7.88 -28.90
CA THR A 129 37.46 7.83 -30.23
C THR A 129 37.80 6.41 -30.65
N ALA A 130 37.36 6.00 -31.85
CA ALA A 130 37.75 4.74 -32.48
C ALA A 130 39.25 4.76 -32.80
N VAL A 131 39.96 3.70 -32.42
CA VAL A 131 41.38 3.54 -32.72
C VAL A 131 41.66 2.16 -33.31
N ALA A 132 42.52 2.13 -34.33
CA ALA A 132 43.15 0.88 -34.74
C ALA A 132 44.21 0.50 -33.70
N GLY A 133 44.31 -0.78 -33.35
CA GLY A 133 45.15 -1.26 -32.27
C GLY A 133 44.43 -1.32 -30.92
N VAL A 134 45.22 -1.67 -29.91
CA VAL A 134 44.81 -1.65 -28.50
C VAL A 134 44.53 -0.21 -28.06
N LYS A 135 43.35 0.03 -27.46
CA LYS A 135 43.01 1.32 -26.87
C LYS A 135 43.98 1.70 -25.75
N ALA A 136 44.34 2.98 -25.65
CA ALA A 136 45.27 3.45 -24.62
C ALA A 136 44.61 3.64 -23.25
N ASN A 137 43.30 3.91 -23.24
CA ASN A 137 42.49 4.17 -22.05
C ASN A 137 40.99 4.12 -22.42
N ASN A 138 40.12 4.49 -21.47
CA ASN A 138 38.67 4.41 -21.60
C ASN A 138 38.04 5.59 -22.39
N THR A 139 38.84 6.52 -22.93
CA THR A 139 38.37 7.55 -23.88
C THR A 139 38.47 7.09 -25.34
N GLN A 140 38.88 5.85 -25.55
CA GLN A 140 39.05 5.23 -26.86
C GLN A 140 38.36 3.87 -26.89
N PHE A 141 38.05 3.36 -28.07
CA PHE A 141 37.64 1.98 -28.26
C PHE A 141 38.35 1.39 -29.49
N SER A 142 38.71 0.11 -29.40
CA SER A 142 39.41 -0.62 -30.45
C SER A 142 38.45 -1.04 -31.57
N ILE A 143 38.93 -0.98 -32.82
CA ILE A 143 38.22 -1.43 -34.02
C ILE A 143 38.97 -2.54 -34.78
N ASP A 144 39.74 -3.36 -34.05
CA ASP A 144 40.53 -4.45 -34.62
C ASP A 144 39.73 -5.74 -34.85
N GLY A 145 38.40 -5.69 -34.70
CA GLY A 145 37.53 -6.85 -34.71
C GLY A 145 36.45 -6.84 -35.78
N THR A 146 35.33 -7.46 -35.43
CA THR A 146 34.06 -7.31 -36.16
C THR A 146 33.24 -6.22 -35.47
N ASP A 147 32.23 -5.68 -36.13
CA ASP A 147 31.33 -4.68 -35.54
C ASP A 147 30.80 -5.07 -34.14
N THR A 148 30.57 -6.36 -33.90
CA THR A 148 30.14 -6.86 -32.58
C THR A 148 31.25 -6.79 -31.52
N VAL A 149 32.49 -7.10 -31.90
CA VAL A 149 33.66 -7.02 -31.02
C VAL A 149 33.99 -5.55 -30.72
N ASP A 150 33.95 -4.69 -31.73
CA ASP A 150 34.18 -3.25 -31.60
C ASP A 150 33.13 -2.61 -30.68
N ALA A 151 31.87 -3.04 -30.80
CA ALA A 151 30.78 -2.58 -29.94
C ALA A 151 30.97 -3.05 -28.48
N ALA A 152 31.50 -4.25 -28.27
CA ALA A 152 31.83 -4.74 -26.93
C ALA A 152 32.98 -3.93 -26.32
N ASP A 153 34.00 -3.57 -27.12
CA ASP A 153 35.10 -2.74 -26.64
C ASP A 153 34.64 -1.31 -26.28
N LEU A 154 33.71 -0.75 -27.06
CA LEU A 154 33.06 0.53 -26.72
C LEU A 154 32.25 0.43 -25.41
N VAL A 155 31.49 -0.64 -25.19
CA VAL A 155 30.77 -0.87 -23.92
C VAL A 155 31.75 -0.93 -22.74
N ASP A 156 32.88 -1.63 -22.90
CA ASP A 156 33.92 -1.72 -21.87
C ASP A 156 34.53 -0.34 -21.57
N SER A 157 34.82 0.46 -22.60
CA SER A 157 35.31 1.83 -22.42
C SER A 157 34.30 2.71 -21.69
N ILE A 158 33.02 2.66 -22.05
CA ILE A 158 31.98 3.44 -21.36
C ILE A 158 31.85 3.01 -19.90
N THR A 159 31.82 1.70 -19.64
CA THR A 159 31.60 1.14 -18.29
C THR A 159 32.75 1.47 -17.34
N ASN A 160 33.98 1.52 -17.85
CA ASN A 160 35.17 1.79 -17.03
C ASN A 160 35.61 3.27 -17.07
N ASP A 161 34.93 4.13 -17.82
CA ASP A 161 35.23 5.56 -17.83
C ASP A 161 34.79 6.20 -16.50
N THR A 162 35.73 6.84 -15.81
CA THR A 162 35.48 7.49 -14.52
C THR A 162 35.10 8.96 -14.66
N ARG A 163 35.10 9.50 -15.88
CA ARG A 163 34.62 10.85 -16.16
C ARG A 163 33.11 10.88 -16.04
N GLN A 164 32.58 11.83 -15.26
CA GLN A 164 31.15 12.09 -15.23
C GLN A 164 30.73 12.91 -16.44
N GLY A 165 29.59 12.55 -17.02
CA GLY A 165 28.99 13.34 -18.09
C GLY A 165 28.34 14.62 -17.56
N THR A 166 27.88 15.49 -18.45
CA THR A 166 27.28 16.79 -18.09
C THR A 166 25.97 16.71 -17.31
N LEU A 167 25.09 15.75 -17.65
CA LEU A 167 23.78 15.58 -17.03
C LEU A 167 23.64 14.34 -16.14
N ALA A 168 23.95 13.15 -16.67
CA ALA A 168 23.85 11.87 -15.97
C ALA A 168 24.86 10.84 -16.50
N ASP A 169 25.25 9.87 -15.68
CA ASP A 169 26.02 8.74 -16.19
C ASP A 169 25.15 7.84 -17.09
N VAL A 170 25.83 6.93 -17.80
CA VAL A 170 25.17 5.99 -18.71
C VAL A 170 25.66 4.58 -18.42
N THR A 171 24.74 3.63 -18.53
CA THR A 171 25.08 2.20 -18.63
C THR A 171 25.01 1.79 -20.09
N ALA A 172 25.83 0.82 -20.51
CA ALA A 172 25.91 0.38 -21.89
C ALA A 172 25.87 -1.15 -22.00
N ALA A 173 25.22 -1.64 -23.05
CA ALA A 173 25.21 -3.05 -23.41
C ALA A 173 25.14 -3.19 -24.93
N ASN A 174 25.74 -4.24 -25.50
CA ASN A 174 25.74 -4.44 -26.95
C ASN A 174 25.12 -5.75 -27.41
N VAL A 175 24.52 -5.72 -28.60
CA VAL A 175 24.06 -6.90 -29.35
C VAL A 175 24.33 -6.65 -30.84
N ALA A 176 25.04 -7.56 -31.50
CA ALA A 176 25.24 -7.57 -32.96
C ALA A 176 25.73 -6.23 -33.56
N GLY A 177 26.68 -5.56 -32.91
CA GLY A 177 27.23 -4.27 -33.38
C GLY A 177 26.41 -3.03 -32.97
N VAL A 178 25.29 -3.21 -32.27
CA VAL A 178 24.51 -2.10 -31.71
C VAL A 178 24.79 -1.99 -30.21
N VAL A 179 25.23 -0.82 -29.76
CA VAL A 179 25.34 -0.46 -28.35
C VAL A 179 24.07 0.28 -27.93
N THR A 180 23.34 -0.29 -26.98
CA THR A 180 22.25 0.38 -26.27
C THR A 180 22.83 1.09 -25.06
N LEU A 181 22.53 2.38 -24.94
CA LEU A 181 22.90 3.25 -23.84
C LEU A 181 21.65 3.54 -23.01
N THR A 182 21.75 3.43 -21.69
CA THR A 182 20.64 3.73 -20.77
C THR A 182 21.09 4.76 -19.75
N SER A 183 20.35 5.85 -19.62
CA SER A 183 20.65 6.91 -18.66
C SER A 183 20.47 6.40 -17.23
N THR A 184 21.36 6.81 -16.32
CA THR A 184 21.16 6.60 -14.88
C THR A 184 20.18 7.59 -14.27
N ALA A 185 19.91 8.73 -14.95
CA ALA A 185 18.79 9.60 -14.62
C ALA A 185 17.50 8.97 -15.15
N ILE A 186 16.72 8.40 -14.23
CA ILE A 186 15.42 7.82 -14.54
C ILE A 186 14.41 8.94 -14.78
N GLY A 187 13.42 8.70 -15.64
CA GLY A 187 12.39 9.68 -15.94
C GLY A 187 12.69 10.52 -17.18
N SER A 188 11.88 11.57 -17.36
CA SER A 188 11.97 12.47 -18.50
C SER A 188 13.28 13.26 -18.53
N ALA A 189 13.91 13.48 -17.36
CA ALA A 189 15.21 14.12 -17.24
C ALA A 189 16.30 13.38 -18.04
N GLY A 190 16.25 12.04 -18.10
CA GLY A 190 17.20 11.23 -18.88
C GLY A 190 17.15 11.50 -20.38
N ASN A 191 16.03 12.03 -20.90
CA ASN A 191 15.89 12.37 -22.32
C ASN A 191 16.79 13.54 -22.76
N ALA A 192 17.32 14.32 -21.82
CA ALA A 192 18.25 15.42 -22.11
C ALA A 192 19.72 14.96 -22.24
N VAL A 193 20.01 13.68 -22.02
CA VAL A 193 21.34 13.11 -22.32
C VAL A 193 21.64 13.23 -23.81
N THR A 194 22.70 13.95 -24.15
CA THR A 194 23.10 14.20 -25.53
C THR A 194 23.87 13.02 -26.12
N LEU A 195 23.67 12.79 -27.41
CA LEU A 195 24.32 11.74 -28.17
C LEU A 195 24.69 12.26 -29.55
N ALA A 196 25.97 12.18 -29.91
CA ALA A 196 26.45 12.66 -31.20
C ALA A 196 27.50 11.71 -31.77
N SER A 197 27.52 11.58 -33.09
CA SER A 197 28.53 10.82 -33.81
C SER A 197 29.17 11.70 -34.87
N SER A 198 30.46 11.51 -35.09
CA SER A 198 31.19 12.08 -36.22
C SER A 198 30.74 11.52 -37.58
N ASN A 199 30.10 10.35 -37.61
CA ASN A 199 29.67 9.71 -38.85
C ASN A 199 28.32 8.97 -38.71
N GLY A 200 27.28 9.51 -39.36
CA GLY A 200 25.93 8.95 -39.30
C GLY A 200 25.70 7.66 -40.09
N THR A 201 26.69 7.14 -40.85
CA THR A 201 26.55 5.90 -41.62
C THR A 201 27.22 4.71 -40.93
N ARG A 202 28.49 4.84 -40.54
CA ARG A 202 29.27 3.75 -39.93
C ARG A 202 29.26 3.74 -38.40
N LEU A 203 28.85 4.86 -37.79
CA LEU A 203 28.67 5.00 -36.34
C LEU A 203 27.34 5.73 -36.06
N ALA A 204 26.25 5.19 -36.60
CA ALA A 204 24.95 5.85 -36.58
C ALA A 204 24.38 5.91 -35.15
N VAL A 205 23.77 7.02 -34.78
CA VAL A 205 23.09 7.17 -33.47
C VAL A 205 21.57 7.26 -33.65
N SER A 206 20.79 6.84 -32.65
CA SER A 206 19.32 6.86 -32.70
C SER A 206 18.72 8.27 -32.76
N GLY A 207 19.46 9.29 -32.33
CA GLY A 207 19.03 10.68 -32.26
C GLY A 207 20.08 11.55 -31.58
N ALA A 208 19.86 12.87 -31.59
CA ALA A 208 20.75 13.83 -30.92
C ALA A 208 20.68 13.75 -29.38
N THR A 209 19.62 13.14 -28.86
CA THR A 209 19.39 12.90 -27.44
C THR A 209 18.78 11.52 -27.22
N PHE A 210 18.77 11.06 -25.97
CA PHE A 210 18.04 9.85 -25.58
C PHE A 210 16.52 10.08 -25.66
N ALA A 211 15.76 8.98 -25.66
CA ALA A 211 14.31 9.00 -25.71
C ALA A 211 13.69 7.93 -24.79
N GLY A 212 12.38 8.00 -24.58
CA GLY A 212 11.60 6.98 -23.87
C GLY A 212 11.64 7.08 -22.34
N GLY A 213 12.34 8.07 -21.77
CA GLY A 213 12.29 8.35 -20.34
C GLY A 213 10.94 8.93 -19.93
N VAL A 214 10.33 8.36 -18.89
CA VAL A 214 8.99 8.71 -18.40
C VAL A 214 9.03 8.88 -16.90
N ASP A 215 8.59 10.06 -16.42
CA ASP A 215 8.49 10.35 -15.00
C ASP A 215 7.40 9.53 -14.33
N ASN A 216 7.55 9.33 -13.02
CA ASN A 216 6.46 8.81 -12.21
C ASN A 216 5.41 9.91 -12.07
N ILE A 217 4.17 9.49 -11.91
CA ILE A 217 3.07 10.42 -11.66
C ILE A 217 3.20 11.01 -10.26
N SER A 218 3.15 12.34 -10.17
CA SER A 218 3.00 13.02 -8.88
C SER A 218 1.59 12.81 -8.36
N ILE A 219 1.43 12.73 -7.04
CA ILE A 219 0.09 12.77 -6.41
C ILE A 219 -0.62 14.08 -6.76
N ASP A 220 0.13 15.16 -6.98
CA ASP A 220 -0.40 16.47 -7.39
C ASP A 220 -1.03 16.42 -8.80
N ASP A 221 -0.61 15.48 -9.64
CA ASP A 221 -1.20 15.25 -10.96
C ASP A 221 -2.53 14.46 -10.86
N ILE A 222 -2.78 13.82 -9.71
CA ILE A 222 -3.93 12.94 -9.47
C ILE A 222 -5.04 13.68 -8.69
N VAL A 223 -4.67 14.56 -7.74
CA VAL A 223 -5.60 15.24 -6.83
C VAL A 223 -5.22 16.72 -6.72
N ASP A 224 -6.19 17.63 -6.91
CA ASP A 224 -6.02 19.02 -6.46
C ASP A 224 -6.09 19.04 -4.93
N ILE A 225 -4.94 18.95 -4.27
CA ILE A 225 -4.87 19.15 -2.82
C ILE A 225 -4.81 20.66 -2.58
N SER A 226 -5.98 21.26 -2.43
CA SER A 226 -6.05 22.64 -1.96
C SER A 226 -5.81 22.71 -0.44
N PRO A 227 -5.31 23.83 0.10
CA PRO A 227 -5.04 23.94 1.54
C PRO A 227 -6.28 23.81 2.42
N GLU A 228 -7.49 23.91 1.85
CA GLU A 228 -8.77 23.66 2.52
C GLU A 228 -9.25 22.19 2.48
N SER A 229 -8.54 21.29 1.80
CA SER A 229 -8.89 19.87 1.71
C SER A 229 -8.74 19.16 3.07
N THR A 230 -9.83 18.60 3.61
CA THR A 230 -9.84 17.92 4.93
C THR A 230 -9.89 16.39 4.83
N ALA A 231 -10.18 15.83 3.66
CA ALA A 231 -10.21 14.40 3.42
C ALA A 231 -9.91 14.08 1.94
N ILE A 232 -9.28 12.93 1.67
CA ILE A 232 -8.99 12.47 0.31
C ILE A 232 -9.52 11.05 0.16
N ARG A 233 -10.24 10.79 -0.95
CA ARG A 233 -10.68 9.43 -1.30
C ARG A 233 -9.85 8.86 -2.43
N ILE A 234 -9.07 7.82 -2.12
CA ILE A 234 -8.24 7.13 -3.12
C ILE A 234 -8.94 5.85 -3.57
N LYS A 235 -9.33 5.78 -4.84
CA LYS A 235 -9.86 4.56 -5.47
C LYS A 235 -8.73 3.88 -6.23
N VAL A 236 -8.18 2.78 -5.70
CA VAL A 236 -7.13 2.01 -6.40
C VAL A 236 -7.78 0.86 -7.16
N ARG A 237 -7.57 0.81 -8.48
CA ARG A 237 -7.90 -0.36 -9.29
C ARG A 237 -6.64 -1.16 -9.54
N ARG A 238 -6.63 -2.41 -9.08
CA ARG A 238 -5.61 -3.37 -9.52
C ARG A 238 -6.07 -3.93 -10.87
N GLN A 239 -5.36 -3.60 -11.95
CA GLN A 239 -5.46 -4.38 -13.18
C GLN A 239 -4.44 -5.51 -13.11
N THR A 240 -4.92 -6.74 -13.07
CA THR A 240 -4.13 -7.94 -13.38
C THR A 240 -4.81 -8.58 -14.59
N ALA A 241 -4.05 -9.03 -15.58
CA ALA A 241 -4.60 -9.56 -16.83
C ALA A 241 -5.75 -10.55 -16.55
N GLY A 242 -6.97 -10.21 -16.97
CA GLY A 242 -8.16 -11.04 -16.80
C GLY A 242 -8.96 -10.89 -15.50
N MET A 243 -8.57 -10.03 -14.54
CA MET A 243 -9.38 -9.74 -13.34
C MET A 243 -9.37 -8.25 -13.01
N SER A 244 -10.56 -7.63 -13.02
CA SER A 244 -10.76 -6.27 -12.49
C SER A 244 -11.44 -6.37 -11.14
N THR A 245 -10.69 -6.09 -10.07
CA THR A 245 -11.26 -5.93 -8.72
C THR A 245 -10.94 -4.52 -8.23
N THR A 246 -11.96 -3.73 -7.92
CA THR A 246 -11.80 -2.41 -7.31
C THR A 246 -11.60 -2.58 -5.81
N LEU A 247 -10.45 -2.17 -5.29
CA LEU A 247 -10.23 -2.09 -3.84
C LEU A 247 -10.55 -0.64 -3.42
N ALA A 248 -11.70 -0.44 -2.78
CA ALA A 248 -12.08 0.87 -2.23
C ALA A 248 -11.63 0.94 -0.77
N GLY A 249 -10.76 1.89 -0.43
CA GLY A 249 -10.35 2.21 0.93
C GLY A 249 -10.49 3.71 1.19
N ILE A 250 -10.82 4.09 2.42
CA ILE A 250 -10.84 5.50 2.84
C ILE A 250 -9.55 5.73 3.61
N VAL A 251 -8.78 6.74 3.22
CA VAL A 251 -7.61 7.20 3.98
C VAL A 251 -7.94 8.59 4.52
N SER A 252 -8.06 8.70 5.85
CA SER A 252 -8.19 9.99 6.51
C SER A 252 -6.80 10.58 6.73
N VAL A 253 -6.58 11.82 6.32
CA VAL A 253 -5.36 12.57 6.62
C VAL A 253 -5.67 13.45 7.83
N ASN A 254 -5.02 13.19 8.97
CA ASN A 254 -5.12 14.03 10.17
C ASN A 254 -3.96 15.02 10.20
#